data_AF-A0A959EH23-F1
#
_entry.id   AF-A0A959EH23-F1
#
_cell.length_a   1.000
_cell.length_b   1.000
_cell.length_c   1.000
_cell.angle_alpha   90.00
_cell.angle_beta   90.00
_cell.angle_gamma   90.00
#
_symmetry.space_group_name_H-M   'P 1'
#
loop_
_entity.id
_entity.type
_entity.pdbx_description
1 polymer ?
#
loop_
_entity_poly.entity_id
_entity_poly.type
_entity_poly.pdbx_seq_one_letter_code
_entity_poly.pdbx_strand_id
1 'polypeptide(L)'
;TGYTSLERVSIRPTLDVNGIWGGYIGKGAKTVLPSKASAKISMRLVPNQDPDKITELFTRHFERIAPPSVKVKVTPHHGGQPAVTPTDTPEYQAASKAMEKAFGKTPIPAREGGSIPIVALFEEVLDAKSILMGFGLDSDAIHSPNEHYGLFNFYKGIETIPYFYEYYAEMK
;
A
#
# COMPACT_ATOMS: atom_id res chain seq x y z
N THR A 1 25.29 -3.08 -8.35
CA THR A 1 24.28 -2.07 -8.74
C THR A 1 22.95 -2.47 -8.11
N GLY A 2 22.11 -1.51 -7.75
CA GLY A 2 20.83 -1.79 -7.09
C GLY A 2 19.89 -0.59 -7.16
N TYR A 3 18.63 -0.79 -6.78
CA TYR A 3 17.60 0.24 -6.81
C TYR A 3 17.80 1.27 -5.70
N THR A 4 17.43 2.52 -5.96
CA THR A 4 17.35 3.60 -4.98
C THR A 4 16.24 3.34 -3.95
N SER A 5 16.26 4.04 -2.81
CA SER A 5 15.19 3.92 -1.81
C SER A 5 13.82 4.31 -2.36
N LEU A 6 13.77 5.37 -3.17
CA LEU A 6 12.54 5.81 -3.82
C LEU A 6 11.98 4.74 -4.75
N GLU A 7 12.83 4.13 -5.58
CA GLU A 7 12.37 3.03 -6.45
C GLU A 7 11.81 1.86 -5.63
N ARG A 8 12.50 1.46 -4.56
CA ARG A 8 12.10 0.33 -3.70
C ARG A 8 10.75 0.57 -3.01
N VAL A 9 10.50 1.78 -2.53
CA VAL A 9 9.27 2.14 -1.82
C VAL A 9 8.08 2.35 -2.75
N SER A 10 8.32 2.71 -4.02
CA SER A 10 7.24 3.18 -4.91
C SER A 10 6.92 2.29 -6.11
N ILE A 11 7.92 1.71 -6.78
CA ILE A 11 7.72 1.05 -8.09
C ILE A 11 8.31 -0.35 -8.18
N ARG A 12 8.80 -0.91 -7.07
CA ARG A 12 9.29 -2.28 -6.99
C ARG A 12 8.37 -3.11 -6.09
N PRO A 13 8.08 -4.37 -6.46
CA PRO A 13 7.30 -5.25 -5.61
C PRO A 13 8.09 -5.67 -4.37
N THR A 14 7.38 -6.02 -3.30
CA THR A 14 7.98 -6.55 -2.06
C THR A 14 7.43 -7.93 -1.73
N LEU A 15 8.14 -8.66 -0.86
CA LEU A 15 7.66 -9.84 -0.18
C LEU A 15 8.08 -9.73 1.27
N ASP A 16 7.10 -9.62 2.16
CA ASP A 16 7.29 -9.32 3.56
C ASP A 16 6.76 -10.46 4.42
N VAL A 17 7.57 -10.90 5.39
CA VAL A 17 7.15 -11.87 6.41
C VAL A 17 6.68 -11.09 7.64
N ASN A 18 5.37 -10.98 7.77
CA ASN A 18 4.73 -10.20 8.84
C ASN A 18 4.75 -10.90 10.19
N GLY A 19 4.90 -12.23 10.19
CA GLY A 19 5.02 -13.02 11.41
C GLY A 19 5.25 -14.49 11.11
N ILE A 20 5.96 -15.15 12.01
CA ILE A 20 6.21 -16.59 12.00
C ILE A 20 5.85 -17.12 13.38
N TRP A 21 5.09 -18.21 13.44
CA TRP A 21 4.73 -18.85 14.71
C TRP A 21 4.69 -20.37 14.61
N GLY A 22 4.96 -21.03 15.73
CA GLY A 22 4.98 -22.47 15.88
C GLY A 22 5.55 -22.84 17.24
N GLY A 23 5.19 -24.01 17.77
CA GLY A 23 5.73 -24.46 19.05
C GLY A 23 5.35 -23.59 20.25
N TYR A 24 6.32 -23.29 21.12
CA TYR A 24 6.14 -22.49 22.34
C TYR A 24 6.49 -21.01 22.07
N ILE A 25 5.50 -20.12 22.17
CA ILE A 25 5.63 -18.68 21.85
C ILE A 25 5.54 -17.77 23.09
N GLY A 26 5.50 -18.35 24.29
CA GLY A 26 5.40 -17.62 25.56
C GLY A 26 6.77 -17.29 26.16
N LYS A 27 6.76 -16.57 27.28
CA LYS A 27 7.98 -16.31 28.08
C LYS A 27 8.52 -17.61 28.69
N GLY A 28 9.83 -17.68 28.93
CA GLY A 28 10.49 -18.85 29.53
C GLY A 28 10.91 -19.89 28.49
N ALA A 29 11.19 -21.13 28.93
CA ALA A 29 11.73 -22.18 28.10
C ALA A 29 10.85 -23.44 28.08
N LYS A 30 10.82 -24.12 26.93
CA LYS A 30 10.16 -25.43 26.77
C LYS A 30 10.94 -26.29 25.78
N THR A 31 11.34 -27.48 26.21
CA THR A 31 12.05 -28.49 25.39
C THR A 31 11.05 -29.29 24.55
N VAL A 32 10.51 -28.65 23.51
CA VAL A 32 9.52 -29.27 22.60
C VAL A 32 10.03 -29.27 21.16
N LEU A 33 9.68 -30.31 20.40
CA LEU A 33 9.86 -30.38 18.95
C LEU A 33 8.52 -30.03 18.28
N PRO A 34 8.33 -28.80 17.75
CA PRO A 34 7.07 -28.42 17.14
C PRO A 34 6.82 -29.18 15.85
N SER A 35 5.64 -29.78 15.71
CA SER A 35 5.22 -30.49 14.49
C SER A 35 4.66 -29.58 13.40
N LYS A 36 4.44 -28.29 13.70
CA LYS A 36 3.87 -27.29 12.78
C LYS A 36 4.46 -25.90 13.03
N ALA A 37 4.80 -25.24 11.93
CA ALA A 37 5.07 -23.80 11.88
C ALA A 37 4.11 -23.14 10.88
N SER A 38 3.98 -21.83 10.96
CA SER A 38 3.12 -21.02 10.12
C SER A 38 3.72 -19.64 9.96
N ALA A 39 3.42 -18.98 8.83
CA ALA A 39 3.85 -17.61 8.57
C ALA A 39 2.71 -16.81 7.94
N LYS A 40 2.69 -15.50 8.20
CA LYS A 40 1.87 -14.53 7.48
C LYS A 40 2.80 -13.78 6.55
N ILE A 41 2.53 -13.86 5.25
CA ILE A 41 3.33 -13.26 4.19
C ILE A 41 2.42 -12.34 3.39
N SER A 42 2.90 -11.15 3.07
CA SER A 42 2.26 -10.21 2.15
C SER A 42 3.22 -9.84 1.04
N MET A 43 2.68 -9.43 -0.10
CA MET A 43 3.45 -8.90 -1.22
C MET A 43 2.82 -7.58 -1.65
N ARG A 44 3.65 -6.54 -1.84
CA ARG A 44 3.20 -5.33 -2.53
C ARG A 44 3.33 -5.55 -4.02
N LEU A 45 2.24 -5.36 -4.74
CA LEU A 45 2.19 -5.49 -6.20
C LEU A 45 2.39 -4.13 -6.87
N VAL A 46 2.99 -4.16 -8.05
CA VAL A 46 3.22 -2.98 -8.90
C VAL A 46 2.49 -3.16 -10.23
N PRO A 47 2.33 -2.11 -11.07
CA PRO A 47 1.59 -2.20 -12.32
C PRO A 47 1.99 -3.40 -13.18
N ASN A 48 1.00 -4.00 -13.85
CA ASN A 48 1.11 -5.22 -14.66
C ASN A 48 1.35 -6.52 -13.87
N GLN A 49 1.08 -6.52 -12.56
CA GLN A 49 1.02 -7.74 -11.76
C GLN A 49 -0.42 -8.07 -11.37
N ASP A 50 -0.83 -9.28 -11.71
CA ASP A 50 -2.13 -9.83 -11.33
C ASP A 50 -2.01 -10.60 -9.99
N PRO A 51 -2.84 -10.29 -8.98
CA PRO A 51 -2.73 -10.89 -7.65
C PRO A 51 -2.94 -12.41 -7.64
N ASP A 52 -3.81 -12.94 -8.51
CA ASP A 52 -4.08 -14.38 -8.56
C ASP A 52 -2.88 -15.12 -9.16
N LYS A 53 -2.31 -14.59 -10.25
CA LYS A 53 -1.09 -15.10 -10.85
C LYS A 53 0.09 -15.07 -9.87
N ILE A 54 0.26 -13.99 -9.12
CA ILE A 54 1.35 -13.89 -8.13
C ILE A 54 1.13 -14.89 -6.99
N THR A 55 -0.10 -15.07 -6.54
CA THR A 55 -0.47 -16.08 -5.54
C THR A 55 -0.13 -17.50 -6.02
N GLU A 56 -0.44 -17.82 -7.28
CA GLU A 56 -0.11 -19.10 -7.88
C GLU A 56 1.40 -19.33 -7.97
N LEU A 57 2.15 -18.33 -8.44
CA LEU A 57 3.61 -18.40 -8.55
C LEU A 57 4.28 -18.61 -7.19
N PHE A 58 3.82 -17.88 -6.17
CA PHE A 58 4.28 -18.03 -4.80
C PHE A 58 4.00 -19.43 -4.27
N THR A 59 2.76 -19.91 -4.43
CA THR A 59 2.32 -21.23 -3.96
C THR A 59 3.17 -22.33 -4.56
N ARG A 60 3.30 -22.33 -5.90
CA ARG A 60 4.09 -23.31 -6.64
C ARG A 60 5.56 -23.28 -6.23
N HIS A 61 6.13 -22.10 -6.02
CA HIS A 61 7.51 -21.97 -5.57
C HIS A 61 7.72 -22.59 -4.19
N PHE A 62 6.85 -22.27 -3.22
CA PHE A 62 6.96 -22.77 -1.85
C PHE A 62 6.77 -24.28 -1.74
N GLU A 63 5.82 -24.84 -2.49
CA GLU A 63 5.61 -26.29 -2.55
C GLU A 63 6.82 -27.00 -3.17
N ARG A 64 7.41 -26.43 -4.23
CA ARG A 64 8.57 -27.02 -4.93
C ARG A 64 9.83 -27.05 -4.07
N ILE A 65 10.07 -26.04 -3.23
CA ILE A 65 11.27 -25.98 -2.38
C ILE A 65 11.12 -26.75 -1.07
N ALA A 66 9.91 -27.22 -0.74
CA ALA A 66 9.67 -27.95 0.49
C ALA A 66 10.43 -29.30 0.49
N PRO A 67 11.17 -29.63 1.56
CA PRO A 67 11.74 -30.97 1.71
C PRO A 67 10.65 -32.04 1.74
N PRO A 68 10.93 -33.29 1.34
CA PRO A 68 9.93 -34.38 1.35
C PRO A 68 9.28 -34.64 2.72
N SER A 69 9.96 -34.27 3.81
CA SER A 69 9.46 -34.40 5.18
C SER A 69 8.50 -33.27 5.62
N VAL A 70 8.30 -32.25 4.79
CA VAL A 70 7.50 -31.06 5.12
C VAL A 70 6.28 -30.98 4.20
N LYS A 71 5.09 -30.87 4.79
CA LYS A 71 3.86 -30.57 4.06
C LYS A 71 3.59 -29.06 4.10
N VAL A 72 3.53 -28.43 2.93
CA VAL A 72 3.14 -27.02 2.79
C VAL A 72 1.65 -26.92 2.49
N LYS A 73 0.99 -25.93 3.11
CA LYS A 73 -0.35 -25.48 2.74
C LYS A 73 -0.32 -23.96 2.66
N VAL A 74 -0.58 -23.42 1.48
CA VAL A 74 -0.80 -21.98 1.30
C VAL A 74 -2.30 -21.71 1.38
N THR A 75 -2.70 -20.61 2.02
CA THR A 75 -4.10 -20.18 2.11
C THR A 75 -4.14 -18.70 1.72
N PRO A 76 -4.53 -18.38 0.47
CA PRO A 76 -4.69 -17.00 0.02
C PRO A 76 -5.73 -16.29 0.88
N HIS A 77 -5.53 -14.99 1.11
CA HIS A 77 -6.42 -14.18 1.95
C HIS A 77 -7.04 -13.03 1.17
N HIS A 78 -6.23 -12.08 0.72
CA HIS A 78 -6.66 -10.87 0.04
C HIS A 78 -5.76 -10.61 -1.16
N GLY A 79 -6.36 -10.11 -2.24
CA GLY A 79 -5.68 -9.63 -3.44
C GLY A 79 -6.22 -8.24 -3.78
N GLY A 80 -5.32 -7.29 -4.02
CA GLY A 80 -5.67 -5.94 -4.45
C GLY A 80 -4.90 -5.60 -5.72
N GLN A 81 -5.60 -5.06 -6.70
CA GLN A 81 -4.97 -4.59 -7.94
C GLN A 81 -4.16 -3.31 -7.68
N PRO A 82 -2.99 -3.15 -8.31
CA PRO A 82 -2.25 -1.88 -8.26
C PRO A 82 -3.04 -0.79 -9.00
N ALA A 83 -2.96 0.46 -8.53
CA ALA A 83 -3.63 1.60 -9.16
C ALA A 83 -2.63 2.71 -9.51
N VAL A 84 -2.87 3.39 -10.64
CA VAL A 84 -2.10 4.56 -11.07
C VAL A 84 -3.05 5.61 -11.64
N THR A 85 -2.98 6.80 -11.08
CA THR A 85 -3.76 7.97 -11.50
C THR A 85 -2.90 8.83 -12.45
N PRO A 86 -3.39 9.16 -13.66
CA PRO A 86 -2.70 10.08 -14.56
C PRO A 86 -2.60 11.49 -13.98
N THR A 87 -1.54 12.21 -14.33
CA THR A 87 -1.25 13.56 -13.79
C THR A 87 -1.62 14.68 -14.75
N ASP A 88 -2.07 14.35 -15.96
CA ASP A 88 -2.44 15.28 -17.03
C ASP A 88 -3.96 15.55 -17.11
N THR A 89 -4.73 15.01 -16.17
CA THR A 89 -6.19 15.20 -16.12
C THR A 89 -6.59 16.49 -15.40
N PRO A 90 -7.73 17.12 -15.76
CA PRO A 90 -8.28 18.25 -15.01
C PRO A 90 -8.43 17.98 -13.50
N GLU A 91 -8.86 16.77 -13.14
CA GLU A 91 -9.04 16.33 -11.76
C GLU A 91 -7.71 16.40 -10.96
N TYR A 92 -6.62 15.91 -11.54
CA TYR A 92 -5.30 15.98 -10.90
C TYR A 92 -4.78 17.42 -10.84
N GLN A 93 -4.93 18.18 -11.93
CA GLN A 93 -4.47 19.57 -12.00
C GLN A 93 -5.20 20.46 -11.00
N ALA A 94 -6.50 20.27 -10.80
CA ALA A 94 -7.28 20.94 -9.75
C ALA A 94 -6.75 20.61 -8.34
N ALA A 95 -6.48 19.33 -8.06
CA ALA A 95 -5.92 18.92 -6.77
C ALA A 95 -4.52 19.50 -6.54
N SER A 96 -3.66 19.52 -7.57
CA SER A 96 -2.33 20.11 -7.49
C SER A 96 -2.40 21.62 -7.18
N LYS A 97 -3.28 22.36 -7.85
CA LYS A 97 -3.51 23.79 -7.57
C LYS A 97 -4.06 24.04 -6.17
N ALA A 98 -5.00 23.20 -5.71
CA ALA A 98 -5.57 23.31 -4.37
C ALA A 98 -4.50 23.13 -3.28
N MET A 99 -3.66 22.10 -3.42
CA MET A 99 -2.53 21.85 -2.53
C MET A 99 -1.52 23.01 -2.55
N GLU A 100 -1.17 23.52 -3.74
CA GLU A 100 -0.27 24.66 -3.86
C GLU A 100 -0.83 25.93 -3.22
N LYS A 101 -2.13 26.19 -3.39
CA LYS A 101 -2.83 27.31 -2.78
C LYS A 101 -2.80 27.24 -1.25
N ALA A 102 -3.08 26.07 -0.67
CA ALA A 102 -3.14 25.89 0.77
C ALA A 102 -1.75 25.83 1.43
N PHE A 103 -0.76 25.18 0.79
CA PHE A 103 0.56 24.94 1.38
C PHE A 103 1.65 25.91 0.88
N GLY A 104 1.37 26.72 -0.13
CA GLY A 104 2.30 27.71 -0.69
C GLY A 104 3.47 27.10 -1.49
N LYS A 105 3.37 25.82 -1.88
CA LYS A 105 4.38 25.11 -2.66
C LYS A 105 3.73 24.16 -3.64
N THR A 106 4.27 24.08 -4.85
CA THR A 106 3.85 23.12 -5.86
C THR A 106 4.05 21.68 -5.34
N PRO A 107 3.01 20.85 -5.26
CA PRO A 107 3.15 19.46 -4.84
C PRO A 107 3.83 18.63 -5.92
N ILE A 108 4.44 17.52 -5.51
CA ILE A 108 5.02 16.53 -6.43
C ILE A 108 4.12 15.30 -6.49
N PRO A 109 3.89 14.70 -7.68
CA PRO A 109 3.22 13.41 -7.77
C PRO A 109 4.05 12.34 -7.06
N ALA A 110 3.40 11.59 -6.18
CA ALA A 110 4.02 10.51 -5.44
C ALA A 110 3.27 9.19 -5.69
N ARG A 111 4.01 8.09 -5.58
CA ARG A 111 3.46 6.74 -5.48
C ARG A 111 3.84 6.20 -4.11
N GLU A 112 2.93 5.49 -3.48
CA GLU A 112 3.14 4.91 -2.16
C GLU A 112 3.04 3.39 -2.20
N GLY A 113 3.78 2.72 -1.31
CA GLY A 113 3.73 1.28 -1.13
C GLY A 113 2.51 0.81 -0.33
N GLY A 114 1.64 1.73 0.13
CA GLY A 114 0.36 1.41 0.77
C GLY A 114 -0.62 0.72 -0.19
N SER A 115 -1.76 0.28 0.32
CA SER A 115 -2.81 -0.26 -0.54
C SER A 115 -4.18 0.18 -0.07
N ILE A 116 -4.97 0.70 -1.01
CA ILE A 116 -6.36 1.09 -0.82
C ILE A 116 -7.16 0.39 -1.94
N PRO A 117 -7.55 -0.89 -1.77
CA PRO A 117 -8.07 -1.74 -2.86
C PRO A 117 -9.28 -1.17 -3.61
N ILE A 118 -10.11 -0.37 -2.92
CA ILE A 118 -11.29 0.27 -3.51
C ILE A 118 -10.93 1.23 -4.65
N VAL A 119 -9.72 1.78 -4.69
CA VAL A 119 -9.28 2.71 -5.75
C VAL A 119 -9.28 2.02 -7.11
N ALA A 120 -8.71 0.81 -7.19
CA ALA A 120 -8.72 0.04 -8.42
C ALA A 120 -10.14 -0.44 -8.76
N LEU A 121 -10.96 -0.77 -7.75
CA LEU A 121 -12.34 -1.20 -7.95
C LEU A 121 -13.23 -0.07 -8.49
N PHE A 122 -13.04 1.18 -8.04
CA PHE A 122 -13.77 2.32 -8.60
C PHE A 122 -13.45 2.53 -10.08
N GLU A 123 -12.19 2.36 -10.48
CA GLU A 123 -11.81 2.45 -11.88
C GLU A 123 -12.47 1.33 -12.70
N GLU A 124 -12.45 0.09 -12.21
CA GLU A 124 -13.06 -1.06 -12.89
C GLU A 124 -14.59 -0.92 -13.04
N VAL A 125 -15.28 -0.48 -11.99
CA VAL A 125 -16.75 -0.50 -11.93
C VAL A 125 -17.37 0.79 -12.47
N LEU A 126 -16.73 1.94 -12.22
CA LEU A 126 -17.28 3.27 -12.54
C LEU A 126 -16.59 3.92 -13.75
N ASP A 127 -15.56 3.30 -14.32
CA ASP A 127 -14.70 3.89 -15.35
C ASP A 127 -14.15 5.26 -14.94
N ALA A 128 -13.82 5.40 -13.65
CA ALA A 128 -13.43 6.66 -13.02
C ALA A 128 -12.10 6.54 -12.25
N LYS A 129 -11.17 7.44 -12.56
CA LYS A 129 -9.92 7.57 -11.80
C LYS A 129 -10.16 8.25 -10.45
N SER A 130 -9.51 7.76 -9.40
CA SER A 130 -9.52 8.41 -8.08
C SER A 130 -8.31 9.33 -7.93
N ILE A 131 -8.54 10.53 -7.39
CA ILE A 131 -7.46 11.40 -6.91
C ILE A 131 -7.27 11.16 -5.42
N LEU A 132 -6.06 10.80 -5.00
CA LEU A 132 -5.70 10.64 -3.60
C LEU A 132 -4.98 11.91 -3.13
N MET A 133 -5.64 12.68 -2.26
CA MET A 133 -5.03 13.84 -1.59
C MET A 133 -4.68 13.43 -0.15
N GLY A 134 -3.40 13.18 0.08
CA GLY A 134 -2.86 12.87 1.41
C GLY A 134 -2.47 14.14 2.15
N PHE A 135 -2.87 14.23 3.42
CA PHE A 135 -2.50 15.34 4.31
C PHE A 135 -1.66 14.88 5.50
N GLY A 136 -1.55 13.58 5.76
CA GLY A 136 -0.69 13.06 6.82
C GLY A 136 0.79 13.16 6.48
N LEU A 137 1.62 12.91 7.49
CA LEU A 137 3.08 12.84 7.36
C LEU A 137 3.56 11.41 7.64
N ASP A 138 4.74 11.05 7.12
CA ASP A 138 5.38 9.76 7.44
C ASP A 138 5.59 9.56 8.95
N SER A 139 5.71 10.67 9.71
CA SER A 139 5.84 10.66 11.17
C SER A 139 4.56 10.24 11.89
N ASP A 140 3.39 10.31 11.26
CA ASP A 140 2.08 10.01 11.87
C ASP A 140 1.97 8.56 12.35
N ALA A 141 2.88 7.69 11.90
CA ALA A 141 3.07 6.33 12.39
C ALA A 141 1.80 5.46 12.28
N ILE A 142 1.12 5.57 11.14
CA ILE A 142 -0.11 4.83 10.81
C ILE A 142 0.12 3.33 11.05
N HIS A 143 -0.79 2.69 11.80
CA HIS A 143 -0.72 1.28 12.24
C HIS A 143 0.37 0.95 13.28
N SER A 144 0.96 1.95 13.93
CA SER A 144 2.01 1.78 14.93
C SER A 144 1.56 2.37 16.29
N PRO A 145 2.17 1.97 17.43
CA PRO A 145 1.96 2.66 18.69
C PRO A 145 2.26 4.15 18.58
N ASN A 146 1.47 4.96 19.29
CA ASN A 146 1.53 6.43 19.26
C ASN A 146 1.27 7.03 17.87
N GLU A 147 0.40 6.39 17.08
CA GLU A 147 -0.20 7.01 15.90
C GLU A 147 -0.78 8.39 16.27
N HIS A 148 -0.45 9.40 15.48
CA HIS A 148 -0.86 10.78 15.75
C HIS A 148 -1.11 11.53 14.45
N TYR A 149 -1.68 12.72 14.56
CA TYR A 149 -1.96 13.56 13.41
C TYR A 149 -1.81 15.04 13.77
N GLY A 150 -0.99 15.76 13.02
CA GLY A 150 -0.69 17.17 13.29
C GLY A 150 -1.89 18.09 13.06
N LEU A 151 -2.23 18.95 14.01
CA LEU A 151 -3.32 19.93 13.86
C LEU A 151 -3.10 20.88 12.68
N PHE A 152 -1.84 21.24 12.39
CA PHE A 152 -1.52 22.04 11.20
C PHE A 152 -2.01 21.36 9.91
N ASN A 153 -1.65 20.08 9.71
CA ASN A 153 -2.07 19.29 8.56
C ASN A 153 -3.58 19.06 8.54
N PHE A 154 -4.22 18.95 9.71
CA PHE A 154 -5.67 18.84 9.82
C PHE A 154 -6.37 20.08 9.27
N TYR A 155 -5.98 21.26 9.74
CA TYR A 155 -6.55 22.51 9.27
C TYR A 155 -6.19 22.80 7.82
N LYS A 156 -4.98 22.44 7.36
CA LYS A 156 -4.62 22.54 5.95
C LYS A 156 -5.40 21.62 5.05
N GLY A 157 -5.74 20.41 5.52
CA GLY A 157 -6.66 19.52 4.82
C GLY A 157 -8.02 20.18 4.63
N ILE A 158 -8.60 20.72 5.71
CA ILE A 158 -9.89 21.43 5.65
C ILE A 158 -9.83 22.62 4.68
N GLU A 159 -8.76 23.41 4.72
CA GLU A 159 -8.54 24.54 3.82
C GLU A 159 -8.41 24.10 2.34
N THR A 160 -7.77 22.97 2.08
CA THR A 160 -7.48 22.49 0.72
C THR A 160 -8.72 21.98 -0.02
N ILE A 161 -9.61 21.26 0.67
CA ILE A 161 -10.74 20.57 0.02
C ILE A 161 -11.69 21.52 -0.74
N PRO A 162 -12.09 22.70 -0.20
CA PRO A 162 -12.89 23.67 -0.95
C PRO A 162 -12.19 24.16 -2.22
N TYR A 163 -10.89 24.46 -2.16
CA TYR A 163 -10.12 24.89 -3.33
C TYR A 163 -10.05 23.82 -4.42
N PHE A 164 -10.02 22.54 -4.04
CA PHE A 164 -10.10 21.45 -5.03
C PHE A 164 -11.40 21.54 -5.83
N TYR A 165 -12.55 21.69 -5.16
CA TYR A 165 -13.84 21.79 -5.85
C TYR A 165 -13.96 23.08 -6.67
N GLU A 166 -13.45 24.21 -6.17
CA GLU A 166 -13.39 25.48 -6.90
C GLU A 166 -12.59 25.34 -8.20
N TYR A 167 -11.34 24.88 -8.12
CA TYR A 167 -10.49 24.70 -9.30
C TYR A 167 -10.99 23.61 -10.24
N TYR A 168 -11.62 22.56 -9.71
CA TYR A 168 -12.20 21.52 -10.55
C TYR A 168 -13.37 22.08 -11.37
N ALA A 169 -14.27 22.84 -10.75
CA ALA A 169 -15.41 23.48 -11.43
C ALA A 169 -14.99 24.54 -12.47
N GLU A 170 -13.85 25.20 -12.27
CA GLU A 170 -13.28 26.11 -13.27
C GLU A 170 -12.72 25.38 -14.51
N MET A 171 -12.26 24.14 -14.31
CA MET A 171 -11.67 23.32 -15.38
C MET A 171 -12.69 22.44 -16.10
N LYS A 172 -13.86 22.18 -15.49
CA LYS A 172 -14.86 21.23 -15.96
C LYS A 172 -16.26 21.57 -15.43
#